data_AF-S7TDH1-F1
#
_entry.id   AF-S7TDH1-F1
#
_cell.length_a   1.000
_cell.length_b   1.000
_cell.length_c   1.000
_cell.angle_alpha   90.00
_cell.angle_beta   90.00
_cell.angle_gamma   90.00
#
_symmetry.space_group_name_H-M   'P 1'
#
loop_
_entity.id
_entity.type
_entity.pdbx_description
1 polymer ?
#
loop_
_entity_poly.entity_id
_entity_poly.type
_entity_poly.pdbx_seq_one_letter_code
_entity_poly.pdbx_strand_id
1 'polypeptide(L)'
;MNNDSKDEAEIRKRAVFEGMSSRRRQHILDRVGYEKWDPFQEPKDPIDIRRDQSKRTTHMLVREFLQSRTFDGYSNSYGSGVLELCLGLINDDERYRGMFEFSCWYRDLLEKEKAEKSNQTE
;
A
#
# COMPACT_ATOMS: atom_id res chain seq x y z
N MET A 1 19.23 -30.97 -33.88
CA MET A 1 18.00 -30.28 -34.32
C MET A 1 17.50 -29.46 -33.13
N ASN A 2 17.68 -28.13 -33.14
CA ASN A 2 17.20 -27.20 -32.09
C ASN A 2 17.14 -25.74 -32.61
N ASN A 3 17.07 -25.53 -33.93
CA ASN A 3 17.15 -24.17 -34.52
C ASN A 3 15.75 -23.51 -34.64
N ASP A 4 14.72 -24.30 -34.93
CA ASP A 4 13.37 -23.78 -35.20
C ASP A 4 12.70 -23.12 -33.97
N SER A 5 13.08 -23.56 -32.77
CA SER A 5 12.53 -23.04 -31.51
C SER A 5 12.95 -21.59 -31.19
N LYS A 6 14.14 -21.17 -31.63
CA LYS A 6 14.64 -19.81 -31.37
C LYS A 6 13.99 -18.78 -32.30
N ASP A 7 13.81 -19.14 -33.56
CA ASP A 7 13.20 -18.26 -34.56
C ASP A 7 11.73 -18.00 -34.22
N GLU A 8 10.99 -19.03 -33.76
CA GLU A 8 9.62 -18.84 -33.27
C GLU A 8 9.54 -17.92 -32.04
N ALA A 9 10.48 -18.03 -31.09
CA ALA A 9 10.51 -17.19 -29.90
C ALA A 9 10.76 -15.71 -30.26
N GLU A 10 11.68 -15.45 -31.19
CA GLU A 10 11.94 -14.10 -31.73
C GLU A 10 10.74 -13.52 -32.48
N ILE A 11 10.05 -14.33 -33.29
CA ILE A 11 8.83 -13.92 -33.98
C ILE A 11 7.75 -13.52 -32.97
N ARG A 12 7.54 -14.32 -31.92
CA ARG A 12 6.56 -14.01 -30.86
C ARG A 12 6.96 -12.77 -30.07
N LYS A 13 8.23 -12.62 -29.71
CA LYS A 13 8.76 -11.44 -29.01
C LYS A 13 8.55 -10.16 -29.82
N ARG A 14 8.82 -10.21 -31.13
CA ARG A 14 8.60 -9.09 -32.05
C ARG A 14 7.13 -8.73 -32.18
N ALA A 15 6.26 -9.72 -32.38
CA ALA A 15 4.81 -9.49 -32.50
C ALA A 15 4.24 -8.79 -31.24
N VAL A 16 4.71 -9.20 -30.05
CA VAL A 16 4.33 -8.55 -28.79
C VAL A 16 4.85 -7.12 -28.73
N PHE A 17 6.10 -6.86 -29.12
CA PHE A 17 6.65 -5.50 -29.15
C PHE A 17 5.90 -4.57 -30.09
N GLU A 18 5.59 -5.02 -31.30
CA GLU A 18 4.89 -4.24 -32.32
C GLU A 18 3.44 -3.95 -31.94
N GLY A 19 2.79 -4.86 -31.21
CA GLY A 19 1.44 -4.68 -30.66
C GLY A 19 1.35 -3.71 -29.47
N MET A 20 2.47 -3.25 -28.91
CA MET A 20 2.47 -2.31 -27.77
C MET A 20 2.28 -0.84 -28.17
N SER A 21 1.79 -0.04 -27.23
CA SER A 21 1.73 1.42 -27.39
C SER A 21 3.12 2.05 -27.56
N SER A 22 3.19 3.16 -28.30
CA SER A 22 4.45 3.86 -28.56
C SER A 22 5.21 4.25 -27.29
N ARG A 23 4.50 4.64 -26.23
CA ARG A 23 5.11 4.94 -24.92
C ARG A 23 5.80 3.72 -24.30
N ARG A 24 5.18 2.54 -24.42
CA ARG A 24 5.72 1.30 -23.85
C ARG A 24 6.91 0.79 -24.67
N ARG A 25 6.83 0.86 -26.00
CA ARG A 25 7.97 0.55 -26.90
C ARG A 25 9.17 1.43 -26.58
N GLN A 26 8.96 2.74 -26.41
CA GLN A 26 10.03 3.68 -26.08
C GLN A 26 10.70 3.35 -24.74
N HIS A 27 9.92 3.01 -23.71
CA HIS A 27 10.49 2.56 -22.42
C HIS A 27 11.34 1.30 -22.57
N ILE A 28 10.90 0.33 -23.38
CA ILE A 28 11.68 -0.89 -23.61
C ILE A 28 13.00 -0.57 -24.32
N LEU A 29 12.98 0.27 -25.35
CA LEU A 29 14.20 0.66 -26.08
C LEU A 29 15.16 1.46 -25.21
N ASP A 30 14.67 2.47 -24.49
CA ASP A 30 15.51 3.43 -23.78
C ASP A 30 16.02 2.93 -22.42
N ARG A 31 15.23 2.09 -21.72
CA ARG A 31 15.51 1.71 -20.33
C ARG A 31 15.92 0.25 -20.17
N VAL A 32 15.31 -0.66 -20.92
CA VAL A 32 15.51 -2.11 -20.74
C VAL A 32 16.49 -2.66 -21.79
N GLY A 33 16.37 -2.20 -23.03
CA GLY A 33 16.99 -2.76 -24.23
C GLY A 33 16.18 -3.92 -24.79
N TYR A 34 15.85 -3.89 -26.08
CA TYR A 34 15.04 -4.94 -26.74
C TYR A 34 15.64 -6.34 -26.59
N GLU A 35 16.96 -6.46 -26.72
CA GLU A 35 17.68 -7.74 -26.54
C GLU A 35 17.49 -8.34 -25.14
N LYS A 36 17.54 -7.50 -24.10
CA LYS A 36 17.43 -7.93 -22.69
C LYS A 36 15.99 -8.07 -22.20
N TRP A 37 15.04 -7.54 -22.97
CA TRP A 37 13.64 -7.58 -22.61
C TRP A 37 13.06 -8.96 -22.94
N ASP A 38 12.47 -9.60 -21.94
CA ASP A 38 11.75 -10.85 -22.08
C ASP A 38 10.24 -10.62 -21.81
N PRO A 39 9.37 -10.69 -22.84
CA PRO A 39 7.93 -10.53 -22.68
C PRO A 39 7.25 -11.69 -21.95
N PHE A 40 7.91 -12.84 -21.84
CA PHE A 40 7.34 -14.08 -21.32
C PHE A 40 7.86 -14.42 -19.92
N GLN A 41 8.38 -13.44 -19.19
CA GLN A 41 8.74 -13.63 -17.79
C GLN A 41 7.52 -14.11 -17.01
N GLU A 42 7.71 -15.22 -16.29
CA GLU A 42 6.69 -15.71 -15.37
C GLU A 42 6.36 -14.62 -14.35
N PRO A 43 5.09 -14.55 -13.90
CA PRO A 43 4.72 -13.63 -12.83
C PRO A 43 5.68 -13.81 -11.65
N LYS A 44 6.24 -12.71 -11.17
CA LYS A 44 7.08 -12.74 -9.97
C LYS A 44 6.31 -13.39 -8.83
N ASP A 45 7.02 -14.10 -7.96
CA ASP A 45 6.46 -14.67 -6.75
C ASP A 45 5.57 -13.65 -6.03
N PRO A 46 4.41 -14.07 -5.50
CA PRO A 46 3.52 -13.18 -4.78
C PRO A 46 4.33 -12.51 -3.68
N ILE A 47 4.30 -11.17 -3.66
CA ILE A 47 4.90 -10.39 -2.57
C ILE A 47 4.26 -10.90 -1.28
N ASP A 48 5.08 -11.33 -0.32
CA ASP A 48 4.59 -11.64 1.02
C ASP A 48 4.18 -10.31 1.67
N ILE A 49 2.91 -9.97 1.53
CA ILE A 49 2.39 -8.73 2.10
C ILE A 49 2.22 -8.98 3.60
N ARG A 50 3.06 -8.33 4.41
CA ARG A 50 2.89 -8.30 5.86
C ARG A 50 1.46 -7.90 6.20
N ARG A 51 0.78 -8.78 6.93
CA ARG A 51 -0.58 -8.58 7.44
C ARG A 51 -0.51 -8.36 8.94
N ASP A 52 -1.33 -7.45 9.44
CA ASP A 52 -1.53 -7.27 10.88
C ASP A 52 -2.35 -8.45 11.47
N GLN A 53 -2.61 -8.40 12.79
CA GLN A 53 -3.46 -9.39 13.47
C GLN A 53 -4.88 -9.47 12.88
N SER A 54 -5.38 -8.39 12.27
CA SER A 54 -6.68 -8.35 11.58
C SER A 54 -6.64 -8.93 10.15
N LYS A 55 -5.51 -9.52 9.73
CA LYS A 55 -5.24 -10.06 8.38
C LYS A 55 -5.31 -8.99 7.28
N ARG A 56 -5.25 -7.71 7.63
CA ARG A 56 -5.27 -6.60 6.68
C ARG A 56 -3.86 -6.10 6.43
N THR A 57 -3.65 -5.56 5.24
CA THR A 57 -2.43 -4.81 4.94
C THR A 57 -2.57 -3.40 5.52
N THR A 58 -1.46 -2.71 5.77
CA THR A 58 -1.47 -1.30 6.20
C THR A 58 -2.37 -0.43 5.32
N HIS A 59 -2.25 -0.58 3.99
CA HIS A 59 -3.03 0.19 3.03
C HIS A 59 -4.53 -0.09 3.15
N MET A 60 -4.94 -1.33 3.41
CA MET A 60 -6.34 -1.69 3.62
C MET A 60 -6.90 -1.02 4.87
N LEU A 61 -6.19 -1.08 5.99
CA LEU A 61 -6.60 -0.45 7.25
C LEU A 61 -6.70 1.07 7.15
N VAL A 62 -5.67 1.72 6.59
CA VAL A 62 -5.66 3.17 6.40
C VAL A 62 -6.83 3.60 5.53
N ARG A 63 -7.08 2.88 4.43
CA ARG A 63 -8.19 3.18 3.53
C ARG A 63 -9.55 3.01 4.23
N GLU A 64 -9.76 1.89 4.92
CA GLU A 64 -11.00 1.62 5.66
C GLU A 64 -11.25 2.71 6.71
N PHE A 65 -10.22 3.11 7.46
CA PHE A 65 -10.30 4.18 8.44
C PHE A 65 -10.66 5.53 7.80
N LEU A 66 -9.96 5.94 6.73
CA LEU A 66 -10.22 7.22 6.08
C LEU A 66 -11.61 7.26 5.42
N GLN A 67 -12.07 6.14 4.85
CA GLN A 67 -13.42 6.03 4.29
C GLN A 67 -14.51 6.08 5.35
N SER A 68 -14.22 5.69 6.59
CA SER A 68 -15.16 5.81 7.72
C SER A 68 -15.37 7.26 8.19
N ARG A 69 -14.52 8.21 7.74
CA ARG A 69 -14.65 9.63 8.08
C ARG A 69 -15.61 10.32 7.11
N THR A 70 -16.41 11.25 7.63
CA THR A 70 -17.22 12.14 6.80
C THR A 70 -16.31 12.90 5.83
N PHE A 71 -16.75 13.06 4.58
CA PHE A 71 -15.95 13.63 3.49
C PHE A 71 -15.47 15.08 3.72
N ASP A 72 -15.96 15.72 4.78
CA ASP A 72 -15.44 16.98 5.30
C ASP A 72 -14.11 16.78 6.05
N GLY A 73 -13.01 17.00 5.34
CA GLY A 73 -11.89 17.75 5.91
C GLY A 73 -10.82 16.95 6.65
N TYR A 74 -10.27 15.90 6.05
CA TYR A 74 -8.92 15.47 6.43
C TYR A 74 -7.88 15.96 5.42
N SER A 75 -6.83 16.61 5.92
CA SER A 75 -5.73 17.11 5.10
C SER A 75 -4.80 15.98 4.65
N ASN A 76 -3.93 16.26 3.69
CA ASN A 76 -2.85 15.32 3.33
C ASN A 76 -2.00 14.94 4.55
N SER A 77 -1.73 15.90 5.45
CA SER A 77 -1.00 15.64 6.70
C SER A 77 -1.73 14.68 7.62
N TYR A 78 -3.07 14.75 7.69
CA TYR A 78 -3.87 13.79 8.45
C TYR A 78 -3.72 12.38 7.86
N GLY A 79 -3.87 12.24 6.54
CA GLY A 79 -3.71 10.96 5.86
C GLY A 79 -2.32 10.36 6.06
N SER A 80 -1.26 11.18 5.95
CA SER A 80 0.11 10.75 6.22
C SER A 80 0.30 10.30 7.67
N GLY A 81 -0.23 11.04 8.65
CA GLY A 81 -0.15 10.65 10.06
C GLY A 81 -0.84 9.32 10.37
N VAL A 82 -1.99 9.05 9.75
CA VAL A 82 -2.68 7.76 9.87
C VAL A 82 -1.84 6.62 9.29
N LEU A 83 -1.21 6.83 8.14
CA LEU A 83 -0.32 5.84 7.51
C LEU A 83 0.91 5.55 8.38
N GLU A 84 1.59 6.58 8.87
CA GLU A 84 2.77 6.46 9.74
C GLU A 84 2.44 5.69 11.03
N LEU A 85 1.34 6.05 11.69
CA LEU A 85 0.88 5.36 12.90
C LEU A 85 0.55 3.90 12.61
N CYS A 86 -0.18 3.61 11.52
CA CYS A 86 -0.53 2.24 11.15
C CYS A 86 0.72 1.39 10.85
N LEU A 87 1.69 1.95 10.12
CA LEU A 87 2.97 1.28 9.84
C LEU A 87 3.77 1.00 11.12
N GLY A 88 3.85 1.98 12.02
CA GLY A 88 4.56 1.82 13.29
C GLY A 88 3.95 0.71 14.15
N LEU A 89 2.63 0.71 14.30
CA LEU A 89 1.91 -0.30 15.09
C LEU A 89 2.04 -1.71 14.51
N ILE A 90 1.96 -1.88 13.18
CA ILE A 90 2.09 -3.19 12.53
C ILE A 90 3.51 -3.76 12.69
N ASN A 91 4.52 -2.90 12.78
CA ASN A 91 5.91 -3.31 12.96
C ASN A 91 6.35 -3.39 14.45
N ASP A 92 5.42 -3.27 15.40
CA ASP A 92 5.69 -3.26 16.85
C ASP A 92 6.75 -2.24 17.28
N ASP A 93 6.71 -1.05 16.67
CA ASP A 93 7.59 0.06 17.03
C ASP A 93 7.12 0.71 18.35
N GLU A 94 8.00 0.70 19.36
CA GLU A 94 7.72 1.17 20.71
C GLU A 94 7.24 2.61 20.77
N ARG A 95 7.76 3.48 19.88
CA ARG A 95 7.36 4.89 19.84
C ARG A 95 5.88 5.00 19.50
N TYR A 96 5.43 4.26 18.48
CA TYR A 96 4.04 4.30 18.04
C TYR A 96 3.11 3.57 19.00
N ARG A 97 3.59 2.49 19.64
CA ARG A 97 2.88 1.84 20.74
C ARG A 97 2.59 2.82 21.88
N GLY A 98 3.59 3.55 22.34
CA GLY A 98 3.41 4.59 23.38
C GLY A 98 2.45 5.71 22.95
N MET A 99 2.54 6.18 21.71
CA MET A 99 1.60 7.18 21.16
C MET A 99 0.15 6.67 21.16
N PHE A 100 -0.08 5.42 20.79
CA PHE A 100 -1.40 4.80 20.77
C PHE A 100 -1.97 4.59 22.18
N GLU A 101 -1.16 4.04 23.10
CA GLU A 101 -1.55 3.83 24.49
C GLU A 101 -1.95 5.14 25.18
N PHE A 102 -1.13 6.19 25.00
CA PHE A 102 -1.44 7.52 25.51
C PHE A 102 -2.74 8.08 24.93
N SER A 103 -2.95 7.92 23.61
CA SER A 103 -4.17 8.39 22.94
C SER A 103 -5.43 7.71 23.49
N CYS A 104 -5.37 6.40 23.77
CA CYS A 104 -6.47 5.67 24.38
C CYS A 104 -6.74 6.14 25.81
N TRP A 105 -5.69 6.25 26.62
CA TRP A 105 -5.80 6.73 28.00
C TRP A 105 -6.40 8.15 28.07
N TYR A 106 -5.98 9.04 27.18
CA TYR A 106 -6.47 10.42 27.15
C TYR A 106 -7.94 10.51 26.73
N ARG A 107 -8.38 9.70 25.76
CA ARG A 107 -9.81 9.58 25.40
C ARG A 107 -10.64 9.18 26.63
N ASP A 108 -10.20 8.14 27.34
CA ASP A 108 -10.94 7.59 28.48
C ASP A 108 -10.98 8.60 29.65
N LEU A 109 -9.92 9.40 29.83
CA LEU A 109 -9.91 10.51 30.79
C LEU A 109 -10.96 11.58 30.45
N LEU A 110 -11.03 12.01 29.18
CA LEU A 110 -12.01 13.01 28.74
C LEU A 110 -13.46 12.54 28.89
N GLU A 111 -13.71 11.25 28.69
CA GLU A 111 -15.05 10.67 28.89
C GLU A 111 -15.46 10.70 30.36
N LYS A 112 -14.54 10.39 31.28
CA LYS A 112 -14.78 10.49 32.73
C LYS A 112 -15.10 11.93 33.15
N GLU A 113 -14.29 12.89 32.71
CA GLU A 113 -14.51 14.31 33.05
C GLU A 113 -15.84 14.84 32.50
N LYS A 114 -16.28 14.37 31.33
CA LYS A 114 -17.60 14.74 30.78
C LYS A 114 -18.75 14.20 31.63
N ALA A 115 -18.65 12.93 32.07
CA ALA A 115 -19.65 12.31 32.93
C ALA A 115 -19.72 12.97 34.33
N GLU A 116 -18.57 13.39 34.87
CA GLU A 116 -18.52 14.11 36.14
C GLU A 116 -19.15 15.51 36.04
N LYS A 117 -18.94 16.22 34.92
CA LYS A 117 -19.56 17.53 34.68
C LYS A 117 -21.07 17.43 34.48
N SER A 118 -21.59 16.42 33.79
CA SER A 118 -23.04 16.24 33.65
C SER A 118 -23.73 16.01 35.00
N ASN A 119 -23.10 15.25 35.91
CA ASN A 119 -23.64 14.96 37.24
C ASN A 119 -23.58 16.14 38.23
N GLN A 120 -22.84 17.21 37.91
CA GLN A 120 -22.78 18.42 38.73
C GLN A 120 -23.80 19.49 38.30
N THR A 121 -24.55 19.25 37.22
CA THR A 121 -25.51 20.22 36.65
C THR A 121 -26.98 19.83 36.86
N GLU A 122 -27.23 18.74 37.59
CA GLU A 122 -28.54 18.29 38.09
C GLU A 122 -28.66 18.51 39.60
#